data_AF-A0A8J2KRB3-F1
#
_entry.id   AF-A0A8J2KRB3-F1
#
_cell.length_a   1.000
_cell.length_b   1.000
_cell.length_c   1.000
_cell.angle_alpha   90.00
_cell.angle_beta   90.00
_cell.angle_gamma   90.00
#
_symmetry.space_group_name_H-M   'P 1'
#
loop_
_entity.id
_entity.type
_entity.pdbx_description
1 polymer ?
#
loop_
_entity_poly.entity_id
_entity_poly.type
_entity_poly.pdbx_seq_one_letter_code
_entity_poly.pdbx_strand_id
1 'polypeptide(L)'
;MSINLGGTSKVLELAESMELIKAVVYVSTSFSNCERPFIEEKVYPVKTDPVAAIAMYQKCDKDFVEASTPVLLGDKPNTYVLTKHLAEELVNQRKMAVPVCIVRPSIVTSAYKHPIPGYVDNFNAMSGLLAGQNFGQI
;
A
#
# COMPACT_ATOMS: atom_id res chain seq x y z
N MET A 1 -2.53 4.25 -7.85
CA MET A 1 -1.77 3.03 -8.18
C MET A 1 -0.27 3.28 -8.37
N SER A 2 0.15 4.46 -8.85
CA SER A 2 1.57 4.80 -9.09
C SER A 2 2.51 4.56 -7.89
N ILE A 3 2.13 5.00 -6.68
CA ILE A 3 2.99 4.96 -5.49
C ILE A 3 2.99 3.55 -4.87
N ASN A 4 1.88 3.13 -4.26
CA ASN A 4 1.82 1.91 -3.46
C ASN A 4 2.02 0.62 -4.27
N LEU A 5 1.60 0.58 -5.54
CA LEU A 5 1.69 -0.62 -6.38
C LEU A 5 2.84 -0.50 -7.37
N GLY A 6 2.84 0.55 -8.20
CA GLY A 6 3.90 0.79 -9.19
C GLY A 6 5.27 1.01 -8.54
N GLY A 7 5.34 1.79 -7.46
CA GLY A 7 6.56 1.99 -6.70
C GLY A 7 7.08 0.69 -6.08
N THR A 8 6.19 -0.13 -5.53
CA THR A 8 6.54 -1.46 -5.01
C THR A 8 7.15 -2.34 -6.11
N SER A 9 6.57 -2.38 -7.32
CA SER A 9 7.17 -3.14 -8.43
C SER A 9 8.61 -2.72 -8.71
N LYS A 10 8.86 -1.41 -8.80
CA LYS A 10 10.20 -0.86 -9.06
C LYS A 10 11.19 -1.14 -7.94
N VAL A 11 10.75 -1.07 -6.69
CA VAL A 11 11.60 -1.39 -5.53
C VAL A 11 11.94 -2.88 -5.50
N LEU A 12 11.00 -3.75 -5.84
CA LEU A 12 11.24 -5.19 -5.96
C LEU A 12 12.23 -5.50 -7.10
N GLU A 13 12.07 -4.87 -8.27
CA GLU A 13 13.02 -4.98 -9.38
C GLU A 13 14.43 -4.51 -8.99
N LEU A 14 14.52 -3.38 -8.29
CA LEU A 14 15.80 -2.89 -7.76
C LEU A 14 16.41 -3.90 -6.78
N ALA A 15 15.61 -4.40 -5.84
CA ALA A 15 16.05 -5.38 -4.85
C ALA A 15 16.56 -6.68 -5.50
N GLU A 16 15.92 -7.14 -6.58
CA GLU A 16 16.38 -8.30 -7.35
C GLU A 16 17.79 -8.08 -7.97
N SER A 17 18.14 -6.84 -8.32
CA SER A 17 19.47 -6.49 -8.84
C SER A 17 20.57 -6.31 -7.77
N MET A 18 20.21 -6.29 -6.49
CA MET A 18 21.15 -6.00 -5.41
C MET A 18 21.82 -7.29 -4.92
N GLU A 19 23.07 -7.53 -5.33
CA GLU A 19 23.81 -8.75 -5.01
C GLU A 19 24.01 -9.00 -3.50
N LEU A 20 24.06 -7.93 -2.70
CA LEU A 20 24.31 -8.00 -1.25
C LEU A 20 23.04 -7.89 -0.40
N ILE A 21 21.85 -7.79 -1.02
CA ILE A 21 20.59 -7.70 -0.27
C ILE A 21 20.37 -8.97 0.56
N LYS A 22 19.88 -8.80 1.79
CA LYS A 22 19.69 -9.93 2.73
C LYS A 22 18.22 -10.26 2.97
N ALA A 23 17.33 -9.28 2.84
CA ALA A 23 15.90 -9.45 3.00
C ALA A 23 15.16 -8.27 2.39
N VAL A 24 13.88 -8.46 2.09
CA VAL A 24 12.94 -7.39 1.73
C VAL A 24 11.79 -7.37 2.72
N VAL A 25 11.48 -6.19 3.25
CA VAL A 25 10.34 -5.98 4.13
C VAL A 25 9.38 -5.02 3.46
N TYR A 26 8.23 -5.53 3.04
CA TYR A 26 7.15 -4.71 2.49
C TYR A 26 6.21 -4.25 3.60
N VAL A 27 6.02 -2.94 3.70
CA VAL A 27 5.09 -2.33 4.67
C VAL A 27 3.72 -2.16 4.03
N SER A 28 2.79 -3.02 4.42
CA SER A 28 1.38 -2.94 4.07
C SER A 28 0.59 -2.20 5.16
N THR A 29 -0.63 -2.64 5.45
CA THR A 29 -1.51 -2.09 6.49
C THR A 29 -2.50 -3.16 6.93
N SER A 30 -2.93 -3.13 8.21
CA SER A 30 -3.96 -4.04 8.72
C SER A 30 -5.32 -3.85 8.02
N PHE A 31 -5.51 -2.70 7.36
CA PHE A 31 -6.73 -2.39 6.61
C PHE A 31 -6.76 -3.04 5.21
N SER A 32 -5.69 -3.71 4.75
CA SER A 32 -5.62 -4.25 3.38
C SER A 32 -6.71 -5.26 3.05
N ASN A 33 -7.30 -5.90 4.08
CA ASN A 33 -8.38 -6.88 3.98
C ASN A 33 -9.58 -6.55 4.89
N CYS A 34 -9.84 -5.26 5.15
CA CYS A 34 -10.84 -4.82 6.13
C CYS A 34 -12.30 -5.09 5.76
N GLU A 35 -12.58 -5.54 4.53
CA GLU A 35 -13.91 -6.04 4.14
C GLU A 35 -14.25 -7.39 4.80
N ARG A 36 -13.25 -8.06 5.39
CA ARG A 36 -13.41 -9.35 6.06
C ARG A 36 -13.63 -9.15 7.57
N PRO A 37 -14.52 -9.94 8.18
CA PRO A 37 -14.74 -9.88 9.63
C PRO A 37 -13.56 -10.44 10.45
N PHE A 38 -12.78 -11.36 9.85
CA PHE A 38 -11.60 -11.95 10.46
C PHE A 38 -10.46 -12.03 9.43
N ILE A 39 -9.27 -11.59 9.83
CA ILE A 39 -8.08 -11.49 8.98
C ILE A 39 -7.01 -12.39 9.58
N GLU A 40 -6.59 -13.39 8.81
CA GLU A 40 -5.52 -14.33 9.13
C GLU A 40 -4.17 -13.81 8.62
N GLU A 41 -3.08 -14.36 9.15
CA GLU A 41 -1.73 -14.05 8.70
C GLU A 41 -1.38 -14.81 7.41
N LYS A 42 -2.05 -14.42 6.32
CA LYS A 42 -1.81 -14.93 4.97
C LYS A 42 -1.97 -13.84 3.93
N VAL A 43 -1.44 -14.07 2.73
CA VAL A 43 -1.76 -13.23 1.57
C VAL A 43 -3.08 -13.73 0.98
N TYR A 44 -4.05 -12.83 0.87
CA TYR A 44 -5.36 -13.15 0.33
C TYR A 44 -5.35 -12.98 -1.20
N PRO A 45 -6.00 -13.89 -1.94
CA PRO A 45 -6.02 -13.81 -3.39
C PRO A 45 -6.76 -12.56 -3.86
N VAL A 46 -6.23 -11.96 -4.92
CA VAL A 46 -6.81 -10.77 -5.56
C VAL A 46 -7.67 -11.17 -6.76
N LYS A 47 -8.67 -10.35 -7.07
CA LYS A 47 -9.52 -10.52 -8.28
C LYS A 47 -8.84 -9.98 -9.54
N THR A 48 -7.89 -9.06 -9.38
CA THR A 48 -7.20 -8.38 -10.48
C THR A 48 -5.72 -8.63 -10.36
N ASP A 49 -5.09 -9.10 -11.45
CA ASP A 49 -3.65 -9.27 -11.52
C ASP A 49 -2.93 -7.92 -11.27
N PRO A 50 -1.99 -7.84 -10.30
CA PRO A 50 -1.31 -6.59 -9.97
C PRO A 50 -0.53 -6.00 -11.15
N VAL A 51 0.06 -6.84 -12.01
CA VAL A 51 0.81 -6.38 -13.19
C VAL A 51 -0.13 -5.78 -14.24
N ALA A 52 -1.26 -6.44 -14.51
CA ALA A 52 -2.31 -5.90 -15.37
C ALA A 52 -2.88 -4.57 -14.84
N ALA A 53 -3.07 -4.43 -13.52
CA ALA A 53 -3.54 -3.19 -12.92
C ALA A 53 -2.54 -2.04 -13.11
N ILE A 54 -1.23 -2.30 -12.97
CA ILE A 54 -0.17 -1.32 -13.28
C ILE A 54 -0.24 -0.92 -14.76
N ALA A 55 -0.34 -1.89 -15.67
CA ALA A 55 -0.37 -1.63 -17.10
C ALA A 55 -1.59 -0.80 -17.51
N MET A 56 -2.78 -1.11 -16.98
CA MET A 56 -4.01 -0.35 -17.19
C MET A 56 -3.82 1.11 -16.74
N TYR A 57 -3.31 1.31 -15.52
CA TYR A 57 -3.08 2.65 -14.98
C TYR A 57 -2.06 3.48 -15.79
N GLN A 58 -1.08 2.83 -16.41
CA GLN A 58 -0.03 3.50 -17.19
C GLN A 58 -0.43 3.80 -18.64
N LYS A 59 -1.26 2.95 -19.25
CA LYS A 59 -1.56 3.00 -20.69
C LYS A 59 -2.89 3.68 -21.01
N CYS A 60 -3.82 3.69 -20.07
CA CYS A 60 -5.12 4.31 -20.25
C CYS A 60 -5.12 5.77 -19.81
N ASP A 61 -5.99 6.58 -20.41
CA ASP A 61 -6.25 7.94 -19.96
C ASP A 61 -6.97 7.96 -18.59
N LYS A 62 -7.01 9.16 -18.00
CA LYS A 62 -7.59 9.35 -16.66
C LYS A 62 -9.08 9.02 -16.62
N ASP A 63 -9.83 9.38 -17.65
CA ASP A 63 -11.28 9.20 -17.69
C ASP A 63 -11.63 7.71 -17.69
N PHE A 64 -10.88 6.91 -18.47
CA PHE A 64 -11.01 5.46 -18.46
C PHE A 64 -10.65 4.85 -17.11
N VAL A 65 -9.55 5.30 -16.48
CA VAL A 65 -9.13 4.83 -15.16
C VAL A 65 -10.19 5.15 -14.10
N GLU A 66 -10.74 6.35 -14.12
CA GLU A 66 -11.80 6.78 -13.21
C GLU A 66 -13.08 5.96 -13.41
N ALA A 67 -13.50 5.75 -14.66
CA ALA A 67 -14.65 4.91 -14.99
C ALA A 67 -14.46 3.44 -14.55
N SER A 68 -13.23 2.93 -14.60
CA SER A 68 -12.89 1.55 -14.21
C SER A 68 -12.68 1.37 -12.69
N THR A 69 -12.44 2.46 -11.96
CA THR A 69 -12.06 2.42 -10.54
C THR A 69 -13.12 1.75 -9.65
N PRO A 70 -14.44 2.01 -9.79
CA PRO A 70 -15.47 1.34 -8.98
C PRO A 70 -15.45 -0.19 -9.13
N VAL A 71 -15.22 -0.67 -10.36
CA VAL A 71 -15.15 -2.11 -10.65
C VAL A 71 -13.94 -2.74 -9.98
N LEU A 72 -12.80 -2.05 -10.01
CA LEU A 72 -11.55 -2.51 -9.39
C LEU A 72 -11.60 -2.46 -7.86
N LEU A 73 -12.31 -1.48 -7.29
CA LEU A 73 -12.52 -1.36 -5.84
C LEU A 73 -13.29 -2.55 -5.30
N GLY A 74 -14.37 -2.97 -5.98
CA GLY A 74 -15.28 -3.97 -5.45
C GLY A 74 -15.73 -3.60 -4.04
N ASP A 75 -15.48 -4.49 -3.08
CA ASP A 75 -15.88 -4.32 -1.66
C ASP A 75 -14.87 -3.50 -0.84
N LYS A 76 -13.75 -3.05 -1.44
CA LYS A 76 -12.73 -2.27 -0.72
C LYS A 76 -13.26 -0.85 -0.46
N PRO A 77 -13.02 -0.27 0.74
CA PRO A 77 -13.59 1.03 1.11
C PRO A 77 -12.97 2.22 0.38
N ASN A 78 -11.74 2.07 -0.16
CA ASN A 78 -11.06 3.12 -0.91
C ASN A 78 -9.89 2.56 -1.74
N THR A 79 -9.35 3.42 -2.61
CA THR A 79 -8.26 3.07 -3.54
C THR A 79 -6.94 2.80 -2.82
N TYR A 80 -6.72 3.39 -1.65
CA TYR A 80 -5.54 3.11 -0.83
C TYR A 80 -5.51 1.65 -0.39
N VAL A 81 -6.59 1.16 0.22
CA VAL A 81 -6.75 -0.24 0.65
C VAL A 81 -6.59 -1.18 -0.53
N LEU A 82 -7.25 -0.90 -1.66
CA LEU A 82 -7.08 -1.67 -2.89
C LEU A 82 -5.61 -1.75 -3.31
N THR A 83 -4.90 -0.62 -3.37
CA THR A 83 -3.50 -0.62 -3.81
C THR A 83 -2.56 -1.37 -2.86
N LYS A 84 -2.80 -1.31 -1.55
CA LYS A 84 -2.04 -2.10 -0.57
C LYS A 84 -2.31 -3.58 -0.72
N HIS A 85 -3.56 -3.98 -0.93
CA HIS A 85 -3.96 -5.36 -1.18
C HIS A 85 -3.33 -5.94 -2.46
N LEU A 86 -3.37 -5.20 -3.57
CA LEU A 86 -2.71 -5.61 -4.82
C LEU A 86 -1.18 -5.71 -4.67
N ALA A 87 -0.58 -4.81 -3.90
CA ALA A 87 0.86 -4.82 -3.67
C ALA A 87 1.31 -6.00 -2.77
N GLU A 88 0.50 -6.44 -1.81
CA GLU A 88 0.79 -7.68 -1.07
C GLU A 88 0.86 -8.89 -2.00
N GLU A 89 -0.08 -8.99 -2.93
CA GLU A 89 -0.05 -10.07 -3.92
C GLU A 89 1.12 -9.94 -4.89
N LEU A 90 1.46 -8.72 -5.34
CA LEU A 90 2.64 -8.51 -6.18
C LEU A 90 3.92 -8.99 -5.50
N VAL A 91 4.07 -8.69 -4.20
CA VAL A 91 5.19 -9.14 -3.37
C VAL A 91 5.18 -10.67 -3.22
N ASN A 92 4.00 -11.27 -3.03
CA ASN A 92 3.82 -12.72 -2.92
C ASN A 92 4.17 -13.47 -4.21
N GLN A 93 3.81 -12.90 -5.37
CA GLN A 93 4.10 -13.46 -6.70
C GLN A 93 5.60 -13.39 -7.03
N ARG A 94 6.29 -12.35 -6.54
CA ARG A 94 7.73 -12.15 -6.73
C ARG A 94 8.49 -13.16 -5.86
N LYS A 95 8.82 -14.31 -6.45
CA LYS A 95 9.65 -15.36 -5.85
C LYS A 95 11.12 -14.92 -5.77
N MET A 96 11.41 -13.96 -4.88
CA MET A 96 12.76 -13.43 -4.69
C MET A 96 13.71 -14.50 -4.14
N ALA A 97 15.01 -14.35 -4.45
CA ALA A 97 16.07 -15.21 -3.92
C ALA A 97 16.36 -14.99 -2.43
N VAL A 98 15.83 -13.90 -1.85
CA VAL A 98 16.01 -13.54 -0.44
C VAL A 98 14.69 -13.65 0.34
N PRO A 99 14.74 -13.80 1.66
CA PRO A 99 13.54 -13.74 2.50
C PRO A 99 12.74 -12.46 2.28
N VAL A 100 11.44 -12.61 2.11
CA VAL A 100 10.49 -11.52 1.96
C VAL A 100 9.47 -11.57 3.09
N CYS A 101 9.22 -10.42 3.73
CA CYS A 101 8.25 -10.27 4.81
C CYS A 101 7.25 -9.17 4.48
N ILE A 102 5.97 -9.40 4.77
CA ILE A 102 4.91 -8.39 4.71
C ILE A 102 4.54 -8.03 6.14
N VAL A 103 4.64 -6.75 6.50
CA VAL A 103 4.20 -6.25 7.80
C VAL A 103 2.95 -5.39 7.64
N ARG A 104 1.95 -5.59 8.51
CA ARG A 104 0.64 -4.92 8.46
C ARG A 104 0.38 -4.05 9.70
N PRO A 105 0.99 -2.86 9.80
CA PRO A 105 0.68 -1.94 10.88
C PRO A 105 -0.77 -1.45 10.80
N SER A 106 -1.37 -1.08 11.93
CA SER A 106 -2.72 -0.52 11.98
C SER A 106 -2.74 0.93 11.51
N ILE A 107 -2.70 1.89 12.44
CA ILE A 107 -2.65 3.31 12.16
C ILE A 107 -1.27 3.82 12.59
N VAL A 108 -0.54 4.38 11.64
CA VAL A 108 0.70 5.13 11.90
C VAL A 108 0.34 6.61 11.94
N THR A 109 0.75 7.30 12.99
CA THR A 109 0.47 8.71 13.22
C THR A 109 1.78 9.50 13.23
N SER A 110 2.00 10.35 14.24
CA SER A 110 3.20 11.15 14.38
C SER A 110 4.41 10.32 14.78
N ALA A 111 5.60 10.77 14.37
CA ALA A 111 6.86 10.22 14.83
C ALA A 111 6.97 10.29 16.36
N TYR A 112 7.34 9.16 16.99
CA TYR A 112 7.58 9.11 18.43
C TYR A 112 8.81 9.93 18.84
N LYS A 113 9.87 9.95 18.01
CA LYS A 113 11.16 10.58 18.37
C LYS A 113 11.84 11.37 17.25
N HIS A 114 12.10 10.77 16.10
CA HIS A 114 12.86 11.41 15.00
C HIS A 114 11.94 11.71 13.80
N PRO A 115 12.08 12.87 13.10
CA PRO A 115 13.07 13.93 13.31
C PRO A 115 12.83 14.77 14.56
N ILE A 116 11.57 14.98 14.94
CA ILE A 116 11.14 15.53 16.23
C ILE A 116 9.91 14.76 16.72
N PRO A 117 9.70 14.61 18.04
CA PRO A 117 8.47 14.00 18.56
C PRO A 117 7.24 14.77 18.08
N GLY A 118 6.21 14.06 17.64
CA GLY A 118 5.01 14.69 17.08
C GLY A 118 5.11 15.07 15.60
N TYR A 119 6.27 14.86 14.96
CA TYR A 119 6.42 15.18 13.54
C TYR A 119 5.47 14.34 12.67
N VAL A 120 4.84 15.02 11.72
CA VAL A 120 3.96 14.44 10.71
C VAL A 120 4.47 14.92 9.36
N ASP A 121 4.78 13.99 8.45
CA ASP A 121 5.27 14.30 7.12
C ASP A 121 4.14 14.57 6.10
N ASN A 122 2.92 14.19 6.44
CA ASN A 122 1.74 14.38 5.60
C ASN A 122 0.45 14.48 6.43
N PHE A 123 -0.50 15.29 5.97
CA PHE A 123 -1.82 15.42 6.60
C PHE A 123 -2.84 14.40 6.08
N ASN A 124 -2.40 13.25 5.56
CA ASN A 124 -3.35 12.25 5.06
C ASN A 124 -4.01 11.51 6.21
N ALA A 125 -5.28 11.15 5.99
CA ALA A 125 -6.08 10.35 6.90
C ALA A 125 -6.03 10.87 8.35
N MET A 126 -5.63 10.01 9.28
CA MET A 126 -5.64 10.30 10.72
C MET A 126 -4.67 11.45 11.05
N SER A 127 -3.48 11.50 10.43
CA SER A 127 -2.48 12.54 10.71
C SER A 127 -3.01 13.97 10.46
N GLY A 128 -3.88 14.16 9.47
CA GLY A 128 -4.58 15.43 9.24
C GLY A 128 -5.58 15.77 10.34
N LEU A 129 -6.33 14.77 10.82
CA LEU A 129 -7.30 14.96 11.91
C LEU A 129 -6.61 15.41 13.21
N LEU A 130 -5.52 14.76 13.63
CA LEU A 130 -4.78 15.17 14.83
C LEU A 130 -4.15 16.54 14.69
N ALA A 131 -3.66 16.90 13.49
CA ALA A 131 -3.13 18.24 13.28
C ALA A 131 -4.23 19.30 13.43
N GLY A 132 -5.42 19.09 12.85
CA GLY A 132 -6.55 20.01 12.95
C GLY A 132 -7.02 20.26 14.39
N GLN A 133 -6.99 19.23 15.25
CA GLN A 133 -7.30 19.35 16.68
C GLN A 133 -6.28 20.23 17.42
N ASN A 134 -4.99 20.13 17.08
CA ASN A 134 -3.93 20.93 17.70
C ASN A 134 -3.95 22.41 17.28
N PHE A 135 -4.54 22.72 16.12
CA PHE A 135 -4.69 24.11 15.62
C PHE A 135 -6.07 24.73 15.92
N GLY A 136 -6.95 24.04 16.66
CA GLY A 136 -8.23 24.61 17.12
C GLY A 136 -9.25 24.87 16.00
N GLN A 137 -9.24 24.09 14.92
CA GLN A 137 -10.19 24.23 13.80
C GLN A 137 -11.28 23.15 13.74
N ILE A 138 -11.60 22.51 14.88
CA ILE A 138 -12.79 21.66 15.05
C ILE A 138 -13.35 21.86 16.45
#